data_AF-Q6N4C1-F1
#
_entry.id   AF-Q6N4C1-F1
#
_cell.length_a   1.000
_cell.length_b   1.000
_cell.length_c   1.000
_cell.angle_alpha   90.00
_cell.angle_beta   90.00
_cell.angle_gamma   90.00
#
_symmetry.space_group_name_H-M   'P 1'
#
loop_
_entity.id
_entity.type
_entity.pdbx_description
1 polymer ?
#
loop_
_entity_poly.entity_id
_entity_poly.type
_entity_poly.pdbx_seq_one_letter_code
_entity_poly.pdbx_strand_id
1 'polypeptide(L)'
;MKHPSSQAFFAYWDKQRDGAPAPDRSAIEPDALRSLLGDMFVVSCDAPGYPFRFAGTRLNALLGRDLKGEKLTNQFMLEQRRSIEQVLDIVSGDTVAVVAGILATTTNATPVTLELLLLPFAQRPHTPLSTTGLLTPLGSRVIGPLMSLRLTSWRTVGQQPRRFPPRKLRKFQVIRGLTVYEGSRGDSA
;
A
#
# COMPACT_ATOMS: atom_id res chain seq x y z
N MET A 1 -3.08 12.32 2.44
CA MET A 1 -3.18 12.20 0.99
C MET A 1 -2.99 13.58 0.41
N LYS A 2 -1.99 13.74 -0.45
CA LYS A 2 -1.61 15.00 -1.08
C LYS A 2 -1.96 15.00 -2.56
N HIS A 3 -1.91 13.84 -3.24
CA HIS A 3 -2.14 13.78 -4.68
C HIS A 3 -3.65 13.72 -5.00
N PRO A 4 -4.17 14.52 -5.96
CA PRO A 4 -5.58 14.51 -6.33
C PRO A 4 -6.08 13.13 -6.77
N SER A 5 -5.28 12.38 -7.55
CA SER A 5 -5.62 11.00 -7.94
C SER A 5 -5.78 10.05 -6.76
N SER A 6 -4.94 10.15 -5.72
CA SER A 6 -5.09 9.35 -4.50
C SER A 6 -6.37 9.72 -3.76
N GLN A 7 -6.68 11.01 -3.67
CA GLN A 7 -7.92 11.48 -3.03
C GLN A 7 -9.16 10.97 -3.79
N ALA A 8 -9.16 11.09 -5.13
CA ALA A 8 -10.24 10.62 -5.98
C ALA A 8 -10.42 9.09 -5.88
N PHE A 9 -9.32 8.33 -5.90
CA PHE A 9 -9.39 6.88 -5.79
C PHE A 9 -9.88 6.44 -4.41
N PHE A 10 -9.38 7.05 -3.34
CA PHE A 10 -9.87 6.78 -1.99
C PHE A 10 -11.36 7.12 -1.85
N ALA A 11 -11.80 8.28 -2.34
CA ALA A 11 -13.21 8.69 -2.26
C ALA A 11 -14.14 7.72 -3.01
N TYR A 12 -13.73 7.24 -4.19
CA TYR A 12 -14.47 6.21 -4.90
C TYR A 12 -14.53 4.90 -4.10
N TRP A 13 -13.40 4.41 -3.61
CA TRP A 13 -13.34 3.19 -2.79
C TRP A 13 -14.17 3.31 -1.50
N ASP A 14 -14.15 4.48 -0.85
CA ASP A 14 -14.90 4.81 0.35
C ASP A 14 -16.41 4.84 0.10
N LYS A 15 -16.82 5.29 -1.09
CA LYS A 15 -18.21 5.19 -1.54
C LYS A 15 -18.62 3.73 -1.75
N GLN A 16 -17.79 2.94 -2.44
CA GLN A 16 -18.13 1.53 -2.75
C GLN A 16 -18.21 0.64 -1.51
N ARG A 17 -17.49 0.98 -0.43
CA ARG A 17 -17.55 0.19 0.82
C ARG A 17 -18.82 0.45 1.63
N ASP A 18 -19.53 1.56 1.37
CA ASP A 18 -20.82 1.89 1.99
C ASP A 18 -20.88 1.63 3.50
N GLY A 19 -19.88 2.14 4.23
CA GLY A 19 -19.76 1.96 5.69
C GLY A 19 -19.13 0.64 6.15
N ALA A 20 -18.97 -0.36 5.29
CA ALA A 20 -18.21 -1.58 5.58
C ALA A 20 -16.69 -1.30 5.70
N PRO A 21 -15.90 -2.21 6.30
CA PRO A 21 -14.44 -2.06 6.41
C PRO A 21 -13.72 -1.91 5.06
N ALA A 22 -14.17 -2.64 4.05
CA ALA A 22 -13.68 -2.56 2.67
C ALA A 22 -14.79 -2.95 1.69
N PRO A 23 -14.75 -2.46 0.44
CA PRO A 23 -15.70 -2.86 -0.57
C PRO A 23 -15.38 -4.25 -1.07
N ASP A 24 -16.39 -4.88 -1.66
CA ASP A 24 -16.14 -6.03 -2.50
C ASP A 24 -15.32 -5.65 -3.73
N ARG A 25 -14.40 -6.53 -4.14
CA ARG A 25 -13.67 -6.34 -5.39
C ARG A 25 -14.63 -6.24 -6.59
N SER A 26 -15.73 -6.98 -6.61
CA SER A 26 -16.70 -6.93 -7.70
C SER A 26 -17.51 -5.64 -7.73
N ALA A 27 -17.51 -4.85 -6.65
CA ALA A 27 -18.13 -3.53 -6.62
C ALA A 27 -17.26 -2.44 -7.25
N ILE A 28 -15.98 -2.72 -7.56
CA ILE A 28 -15.11 -1.78 -8.24
C ILE A 28 -15.29 -1.93 -9.75
N GLU A 29 -15.83 -0.89 -10.37
CA GLU A 29 -16.00 -0.80 -11.82
C GLU A 29 -14.78 -0.11 -12.44
N PRO A 30 -14.00 -0.80 -13.31
CA PRO A 30 -12.80 -0.20 -13.91
C PRO A 30 -13.08 1.07 -14.72
N ASP A 31 -14.24 1.14 -15.39
CA ASP A 31 -14.61 2.28 -16.23
C ASP A 31 -14.81 3.57 -15.42
N ALA A 32 -15.34 3.48 -14.20
CA ALA A 32 -15.46 4.62 -13.28
C ALA A 32 -14.09 5.18 -12.87
N LEU A 33 -13.02 4.38 -13.00
CA LEU A 33 -11.65 4.73 -12.64
C LEU A 33 -10.74 4.93 -13.87
N ARG A 34 -11.30 5.04 -15.07
CA ARG A 34 -10.54 5.05 -16.35
C ARG A 34 -9.37 6.03 -16.38
N SER A 35 -9.54 7.23 -15.80
CA SER A 35 -8.48 8.25 -15.73
C SER A 35 -7.32 7.88 -14.80
N LEU A 36 -7.56 6.99 -13.83
CA LEU A 36 -6.65 6.54 -12.79
C LEU A 36 -5.99 5.20 -13.12
N LEU A 37 -6.62 4.37 -13.97
CA LEU A 37 -6.15 3.02 -14.32
C LEU A 37 -4.68 2.96 -14.73
N GLY A 38 -4.14 4.02 -15.35
CA GLY A 38 -2.74 4.08 -15.74
C GLY A 38 -1.75 4.00 -14.58
N ASP A 39 -2.11 4.49 -13.38
CA ASP A 39 -1.23 4.52 -12.20
C ASP A 39 -1.63 3.48 -11.14
N MET A 40 -2.74 2.76 -11.39
CA MET A 40 -3.30 1.78 -10.48
C MET A 40 -2.59 0.43 -10.58
N PHE A 41 -2.71 -0.37 -9.53
CA PHE A 41 -2.28 -1.76 -9.53
C PHE A 41 -3.15 -2.62 -8.61
N VAL A 42 -3.10 -3.94 -8.81
CA VAL A 42 -3.67 -4.93 -7.90
C VAL A 42 -2.60 -5.96 -7.61
N VAL A 43 -2.37 -6.25 -6.33
CA VAL A 43 -1.45 -7.30 -5.87
C VAL A 43 -2.20 -8.44 -5.22
N SER A 44 -1.66 -9.65 -5.37
CA SER A 44 -2.08 -10.81 -4.58
C SER A 44 -1.54 -10.68 -3.16
N CYS A 45 -2.33 -11.03 -2.16
CA CYS A 45 -1.88 -11.11 -0.76
C CYS A 45 -1.65 -12.56 -0.30
N ASP A 46 -2.04 -13.56 -1.11
CA ASP A 46 -1.89 -14.98 -0.80
C ASP A 46 -0.54 -15.58 -1.25
N ALA A 47 0.36 -14.74 -1.78
CA ALA A 47 1.63 -15.19 -2.33
C ALA A 47 2.80 -14.31 -1.82
N PRO A 48 3.97 -14.92 -1.55
CA PRO A 48 5.13 -14.18 -1.06
C PRO A 48 5.54 -13.03 -1.98
N GLY A 49 5.84 -11.88 -1.39
CA GLY A 49 6.30 -10.70 -2.11
C GLY A 49 5.21 -9.95 -2.87
N TYR A 50 3.94 -10.30 -2.68
CA TYR A 50 2.79 -9.57 -3.18
C TYR A 50 2.81 -9.37 -4.71
N PRO A 51 2.72 -10.46 -5.50
CA PRO A 51 2.86 -10.37 -6.95
C PRO A 51 1.73 -9.55 -7.57
N PHE A 52 2.07 -8.69 -8.53
CA PHE A 52 1.09 -7.92 -9.27
C PHE A 52 0.21 -8.84 -10.13
N ARG A 53 -1.10 -8.66 -10.01
CA ARG A 53 -2.12 -9.27 -10.87
C ARG A 53 -2.53 -8.30 -11.98
N PHE A 54 -2.40 -7.01 -11.71
CA PHE A 54 -2.64 -5.91 -12.64
C PHE A 54 -1.68 -4.76 -12.30
N ALA A 55 -1.19 -4.07 -13.33
CA ALA A 55 -0.46 -2.84 -13.21
C ALA A 55 -0.79 -1.95 -14.41
N GLY A 56 -1.09 -0.69 -14.13
CA GLY A 56 -1.39 0.32 -15.13
C GLY A 56 -0.18 0.65 -16.00
N THR A 57 -0.44 1.15 -17.21
CA THR A 57 0.62 1.42 -18.20
C THR A 57 1.56 2.55 -17.78
N ARG A 58 1.07 3.57 -17.08
CA ARG A 58 1.92 4.64 -16.53
C ARG A 58 2.76 4.12 -15.36
N LEU A 59 2.23 3.23 -14.53
CA LEU A 59 3.00 2.57 -13.48
C LEU A 59 4.12 1.68 -14.06
N ASN A 60 3.81 0.88 -15.10
CA ASN A 60 4.81 0.09 -15.81
C ASN A 60 5.92 0.98 -16.39
N ALA A 61 5.56 2.09 -17.03
CA ALA A 61 6.53 3.06 -17.55
C ALA A 61 7.36 3.70 -16.42
N LEU A 62 6.72 4.02 -15.29
CA LEU A 62 7.38 4.60 -14.13
C LEU A 62 8.40 3.66 -13.49
N LEU A 63 8.17 2.35 -13.51
CA LEU A 63 9.09 1.33 -12.99
C LEU A 63 9.93 0.64 -14.08
N GLY A 64 9.83 1.12 -15.33
CA GLY A 64 10.66 0.73 -16.46
C GLY A 64 10.43 -0.67 -17.02
N ARG A 65 9.34 -1.36 -16.65
CA ARG A 65 9.03 -2.72 -17.13
C ARG A 65 7.56 -3.09 -16.95
N ASP A 66 7.13 -4.18 -17.60
CA ASP A 66 5.85 -4.80 -17.26
C ASP A 66 5.93 -5.45 -15.89
N LEU A 67 5.02 -5.09 -15.01
CA LEU A 67 5.00 -5.54 -13.63
C LEU A 67 4.13 -6.78 -13.43
N LYS A 68 3.35 -7.22 -14.42
CA LYS A 68 2.47 -8.39 -14.24
C LYS A 68 3.26 -9.63 -13.81
N GLY A 69 2.92 -10.18 -12.65
CA GLY A 69 3.61 -11.32 -12.04
C GLY A 69 4.84 -10.97 -11.20
N GLU A 70 5.39 -9.76 -11.36
CA GLU A 70 6.50 -9.27 -10.54
C GLU A 70 6.06 -9.03 -9.09
N LYS A 71 6.99 -9.12 -8.16
CA LYS A 71 6.73 -8.90 -6.73
C LYS A 71 6.74 -7.40 -6.40
N LEU A 72 5.69 -6.87 -5.79
CA LEU A 72 5.67 -5.49 -5.31
C LEU A 72 6.85 -5.20 -4.37
N THR A 73 7.22 -6.16 -3.52
CA THR A 73 8.33 -5.99 -2.57
C THR A 73 9.68 -5.87 -3.29
N ASN A 74 9.84 -6.49 -4.47
CA ASN A 74 11.06 -6.36 -5.27
C ASN A 74 11.22 -4.97 -5.92
N GLN A 75 10.18 -4.14 -5.93
CA GLN A 75 10.26 -2.76 -6.39
C GLN A 75 10.98 -1.86 -5.36
N PHE A 76 11.04 -2.30 -4.11
CA PHE A 76 11.72 -1.62 -3.02
C PHE A 76 13.16 -2.10 -2.86
N MET A 77 13.99 -1.23 -2.29
CA MET A 77 15.34 -1.61 -1.88
C MET A 77 15.30 -2.80 -0.90
N LEU A 78 16.37 -3.60 -0.89
CA LEU A 78 16.42 -4.86 -0.16
C LEU A 78 16.10 -4.67 1.33
N GLU A 79 16.66 -3.64 1.95
CA GLU A 79 16.47 -3.27 3.35
C GLU A 79 15.06 -2.77 3.66
N GLN A 80 14.28 -2.37 2.65
CA GLN A 80 12.92 -1.86 2.78
C GLN A 80 11.85 -2.94 2.58
N ARG A 81 12.22 -4.11 2.03
CA ARG A 81 11.25 -5.17 1.69
C ARG A 81 10.43 -5.62 2.88
N ARG A 82 11.07 -5.84 4.03
CA ARG A 82 10.38 -6.24 5.26
C ARG A 82 9.41 -5.17 5.76
N SER A 83 9.78 -3.90 5.64
CA SER A 83 8.92 -2.80 6.08
C SER A 83 7.68 -2.66 5.21
N ILE A 84 7.81 -2.78 3.88
CA ILE A 84 6.64 -2.73 2.99
C ILE A 84 5.76 -3.99 3.12
N GLU A 85 6.36 -5.17 3.35
CA GLU A 85 5.62 -6.41 3.66
C GLU A 85 4.74 -6.23 4.90
N GLN A 86 5.29 -5.66 5.98
CA GLN A 86 4.52 -5.39 7.19
C GLN A 86 3.35 -4.43 6.95
N VAL A 87 3.53 -3.40 6.11
CA VAL A 87 2.44 -2.48 5.74
C VAL A 87 1.34 -3.23 4.96
N LEU A 88 1.72 -4.09 4.02
CA LEU A 88 0.76 -4.88 3.24
C LEU A 88 0.04 -5.94 4.08
N ASP A 89 0.72 -6.55 5.06
CA ASP A 89 0.13 -7.45 6.05
C ASP A 89 -0.94 -6.73 6.87
N ILE A 90 -0.67 -5.49 7.31
CA ILE A 90 -1.64 -4.65 8.04
C ILE A 90 -2.82 -4.29 7.15
N VAL A 91 -2.58 -3.83 5.92
CA VAL A 91 -3.66 -3.45 4.98
C VAL A 91 -4.62 -4.61 4.73
N SER A 92 -4.07 -5.79 4.41
CA SER A 92 -4.86 -6.96 4.04
C SER A 92 -5.43 -7.73 5.24
N GLY A 93 -4.71 -7.77 6.36
CA GLY A 93 -5.11 -8.49 7.58
C GLY A 93 -6.07 -7.71 8.46
N ASP A 94 -5.83 -6.41 8.67
CA ASP A 94 -6.67 -5.55 9.50
C ASP A 94 -7.76 -4.85 8.66
N THR A 95 -7.74 -5.03 7.34
CA THR A 95 -8.68 -4.42 6.39
C THR A 95 -8.73 -2.90 6.55
N VAL A 96 -7.55 -2.26 6.50
CA VAL A 96 -7.39 -0.81 6.64
C VAL A 96 -6.74 -0.18 5.42
N ALA A 97 -7.23 0.99 5.01
CA ALA A 97 -6.59 1.78 3.96
C ALA A 97 -5.33 2.47 4.51
N VAL A 98 -4.26 2.52 3.71
CA VAL A 98 -2.98 3.14 4.07
C VAL A 98 -2.54 4.10 2.99
N VAL A 99 -2.02 5.26 3.41
CA VAL A 99 -1.24 6.15 2.54
C VAL A 99 0.20 6.20 3.04
N ALA A 100 1.14 6.07 2.12
CA ALA A 100 2.57 6.04 2.38
C ALA A 100 3.32 7.05 1.50
N GLY A 101 4.35 7.66 2.09
CA GLY A 101 5.33 8.45 1.35
C GLY A 101 6.47 7.56 0.88
N ILE A 102 6.74 7.56 -0.42
CA ILE A 102 7.84 6.82 -1.03
C ILE A 102 8.88 7.80 -1.56
N LEU A 103 10.16 7.49 -1.39
CA LEU A 103 11.24 8.18 -2.07
C LEU A 103 11.85 7.23 -3.11
N ALA A 104 12.08 7.73 -4.31
CA ALA A 104 12.75 7.02 -5.38
C ALA A 104 13.84 7.90 -6.00
N THR A 105 14.63 7.32 -6.88
CA THR A 105 15.59 8.06 -7.70
C THR A 105 15.38 7.73 -9.17
N THR A 106 15.45 8.73 -10.04
CA THR A 106 15.53 8.48 -11.49
C THR A 106 16.88 7.89 -11.86
N THR A 107 17.04 7.45 -13.11
CA THR A 107 18.34 7.04 -13.67
C THR A 107 19.40 8.13 -13.62
N ASN A 108 18.99 9.40 -13.59
CA ASN A 108 19.89 10.56 -13.50
C ASN A 108 20.13 11.00 -12.04
N ALA A 109 19.93 10.09 -11.08
CA ALA A 109 20.10 10.32 -9.64
C ALA A 109 19.26 11.49 -9.06
N THR A 110 18.17 11.87 -9.74
CA THR A 110 17.27 12.91 -9.22
C THR A 110 16.27 12.28 -8.24
N PRO A 111 16.15 12.80 -7.00
CA PRO A 111 15.17 12.27 -6.05
C PRO A 111 13.75 12.63 -6.49
N VAL A 112 12.84 11.65 -6.37
CA VAL A 112 11.42 11.80 -6.67
C VAL A 112 10.64 11.32 -5.46
N THR A 113 9.80 12.19 -4.91
CA THR A 113 8.84 11.81 -3.88
C THR A 113 7.58 11.29 -4.55
N LEU A 114 7.03 10.19 -4.02
CA LEU A 114 5.77 9.62 -4.47
C LEU A 114 4.82 9.42 -3.29
N GLU A 115 3.54 9.36 -3.61
CA GLU A 115 2.50 8.89 -2.73
C GLU A 115 2.05 7.50 -3.18
N LEU A 116 2.08 6.55 -2.26
CA LEU A 116 1.55 5.20 -2.42
C LEU A 116 0.27 5.09 -1.61
N LEU A 117 -0.85 4.83 -2.28
CA LEU A 117 -2.13 4.51 -1.67
C LEU A 117 -2.36 3.00 -1.76
N LEU A 118 -2.73 2.37 -0.65
CA LEU A 118 -3.08 0.95 -0.54
C LEU A 118 -4.50 0.83 0.02
N LEU A 119 -5.34 0.12 -0.70
CA LEU A 119 -6.76 -0.05 -0.41
C LEU A 119 -7.12 -1.54 -0.43
N PRO A 120 -7.56 -2.11 0.70
CA PRO A 120 -7.93 -3.51 0.76
C PRO A 120 -9.27 -3.77 0.06
N PHE A 121 -9.50 -5.03 -0.30
CA PHE A 121 -10.83 -5.55 -0.62
C PHE A 121 -11.38 -6.37 0.55
N ALA A 122 -12.71 -6.48 0.60
CA ALA A 122 -13.37 -7.41 1.51
C ALA A 122 -12.89 -8.85 1.26
N GLN A 123 -12.58 -9.56 2.35
CA GLN A 123 -12.18 -10.96 2.26
C GLN A 123 -13.40 -11.83 2.00
N ARG A 124 -13.32 -12.72 0.99
CA ARG A 124 -14.36 -13.72 0.71
C ARG A 124 -13.79 -15.12 0.72
N PRO A 125 -14.52 -16.10 1.28
CA PRO A 125 -14.15 -17.52 1.12
C PRO A 125 -13.96 -17.87 -0.36
N HIS A 126 -12.94 -18.69 -0.64
CA HIS A 126 -12.63 -19.18 -1.99
C HIS A 126 -12.31 -18.10 -3.04
N THR A 127 -12.08 -16.85 -2.62
CA THR A 127 -11.61 -15.77 -3.49
C THR A 127 -10.17 -15.41 -3.11
N PRO A 128 -9.23 -15.30 -4.07
CA PRO A 128 -7.87 -14.87 -3.77
C PRO A 128 -7.85 -13.49 -3.09
N LEU A 129 -7.14 -13.40 -1.97
CA LEU A 129 -6.95 -12.15 -1.25
C LEU A 129 -6.13 -11.20 -2.13
N SER A 130 -6.62 -9.98 -2.25
CA SER A 130 -5.94 -8.96 -3.04
C SER A 130 -6.14 -7.57 -2.44
N THR A 131 -5.17 -6.71 -2.72
CA THR A 131 -5.18 -5.30 -2.37
C THR A 131 -4.98 -4.51 -3.66
N THR A 132 -5.69 -3.41 -3.79
CA THR A 132 -5.50 -2.45 -4.89
C THR A 132 -4.76 -1.22 -4.40
N GLY A 133 -4.15 -0.48 -5.30
CA GLY A 133 -3.40 0.70 -4.93
C GLY A 133 -3.08 1.61 -6.10
N LEU A 134 -2.45 2.73 -5.75
CA LEU A 134 -2.06 3.78 -6.67
C LEU A 134 -0.68 4.28 -6.26
N LEU A 135 0.24 4.42 -7.22
CA LEU A 135 1.55 5.02 -6.99
C LEU A 135 1.69 6.26 -7.87
N THR A 136 1.78 7.44 -7.25
CA THR A 136 1.78 8.72 -7.95
C THR A 136 2.97 9.59 -7.55
N PRO A 137 3.74 10.15 -8.50
CA PRO A 137 4.75 11.16 -8.19
C PRO A 137 4.12 12.41 -7.57
N LEU A 138 4.79 12.98 -6.57
CA LEU A 138 4.44 14.28 -5.98
C LEU A 138 5.33 15.37 -6.61
N GLY A 139 4.71 16.33 -7.29
CA GLY A 139 5.40 17.47 -7.89
C GLY A 139 5.59 17.35 -9.40
N SER A 140 6.80 17.68 -9.87
CA SER A 140 7.12 17.80 -11.29
C SER A 140 7.06 16.46 -12.04
N ARG A 141 6.93 16.55 -13.37
CA ARG A 141 6.94 15.39 -14.26
C ARG A 141 8.22 14.56 -14.08
N VAL A 142 8.06 13.26 -13.85
CA VAL A 142 9.17 12.30 -13.79
C VAL A 142 9.60 11.97 -15.22
N ILE A 143 10.91 12.03 -15.47
CA ILE A 143 11.51 11.65 -16.75
C ILE A 143 12.36 10.39 -16.53
N GLY A 144 12.02 9.33 -17.26
CA GLY A 144 12.68 8.03 -17.15
C GLY A 144 12.16 7.16 -16.01
N PRO A 145 12.64 5.90 -15.94
CA PRO A 145 12.21 4.96 -14.93
C PRO A 145 12.79 5.30 -13.56
N LEU A 146 12.00 4.97 -12.53
CA LEU A 146 12.38 5.07 -11.13
C LEU A 146 13.08 3.79 -10.67
N MET A 147 14.04 3.99 -9.79
CA MET A 147 14.78 2.94 -9.10
C MET A 147 14.75 3.20 -7.59
N SER A 148 15.10 2.17 -6.82
CA SER A 148 15.40 2.32 -5.39
C SER A 148 14.23 2.87 -4.57
N LEU A 149 13.03 2.31 -4.70
CA LEU A 149 11.90 2.74 -3.88
C LEU A 149 12.21 2.51 -2.40
N ARG A 150 12.00 3.54 -1.58
CA ARG A 150 12.16 3.53 -0.14
C ARG A 150 10.91 4.03 0.55
N LEU A 151 10.45 3.30 1.56
CA LEU A 151 9.33 3.72 2.39
C LEU A 151 9.82 4.77 3.40
N THR A 152 9.25 5.96 3.37
CA THR A 152 9.68 7.07 4.26
C THR A 152 8.73 7.27 5.44
N SER A 153 7.44 7.08 5.21
CA SER A 153 6.38 7.27 6.20
C SER A 153 5.13 6.55 5.73
N TRP A 154 4.23 6.19 6.65
CA TRP A 154 2.90 5.72 6.32
C TRP A 154 1.93 5.99 7.46
N ARG A 155 0.63 6.04 7.13
CA ARG A 155 -0.46 6.16 8.09
C ARG A 155 -1.73 5.52 7.54
N THR A 156 -2.62 5.10 8.42
CA THR A 156 -3.96 4.66 8.02
C THR A 156 -4.83 5.85 7.62
N VAL A 157 -5.85 5.58 6.79
CA VAL A 157 -6.82 6.56 6.29
C VAL A 157 -8.23 5.97 6.42
N GLY A 158 -9.22 6.82 6.76
CA GLY A 158 -10.61 6.39 6.97
C GLY A 158 -10.96 6.14 8.45
N GLN A 159 -12.26 5.91 8.70
CA GLN A 159 -12.77 5.57 10.03
C GLN A 159 -12.39 4.12 10.36
N GLN A 160 -11.73 3.90 11.50
CA GLN A 160 -11.43 2.54 11.98
C GLN A 160 -12.75 1.80 12.26
N PRO A 161 -12.98 0.60 11.70
CA PRO A 161 -13.94 -0.32 12.28
C PRO A 161 -13.54 -0.55 13.74
N ARG A 162 -14.53 -0.60 14.64
CA ARG A 162 -14.33 -0.75 16.09
C ARG A 162 -13.29 -1.84 16.40
N ARG A 163 -12.20 -1.42 17.05
CA ARG A 163 -11.11 -2.18 17.68
C ARG A 163 -11.29 -3.71 17.63
N PHE A 164 -10.61 -4.37 16.68
CA PHE A 164 -10.18 -5.75 16.91
C PHE A 164 -9.10 -5.75 18.01
N PRO A 165 -9.00 -6.81 18.85
CA PRO A 165 -7.93 -6.90 19.82
C PRO A 165 -6.59 -6.87 19.07
N PRO A 166 -5.60 -6.09 19.55
CA PRO A 166 -4.35 -5.92 18.83
C PRO A 166 -3.68 -7.29 18.65
N ARG A 167 -3.47 -7.69 17.38
CA ARG A 167 -2.48 -8.73 17.09
C ARG A 167 -1.17 -8.26 17.72
N LYS A 168 -0.45 -9.15 18.42
CA LYS A 168 0.85 -8.84 19.05
C LYS A 168 1.85 -8.40 17.99
N LEU A 169 1.85 -7.11 17.66
CA LEU A 169 2.85 -6.47 16.82
C LEU A 169 4.16 -6.50 17.61
N ARG A 170 5.17 -7.21 17.07
CA ARG A 170 6.55 -7.08 17.56
C ARG A 170 7.02 -5.66 17.22
N LYS A 171 6.97 -4.78 18.22
CA LYS A 171 7.49 -3.40 18.15
C LYS A 171 8.95 -3.42 17.71
N PHE A 172 9.31 -2.67 16.67
CA PHE A 172 10.69 -2.27 16.41
C PHE A 172 10.86 -0.80 16.82
N GLN A 173 11.95 -0.54 17.53
CA GLN A 173 12.25 0.72 18.22
C GLN A 173 12.15 1.94 17.30
N VAL A 174 11.42 2.94 17.79
CA VAL A 174 11.52 4.34 17.36
C VAL A 174 12.66 4.96 18.16
N ILE A 175 13.74 5.38 17.50
CA ILE A 175 14.78 6.18 18.15
C ILE A 175 14.38 7.65 18.07
N ARG A 176 14.41 8.28 19.26
CA ARG A 176 14.07 9.66 19.62
C ARG A 176 12.57 9.98 19.70
N GLY A 177 12.00 9.63 20.85
CA GLY A 177 11.21 10.63 21.58
C GLY A 177 9.90 10.23 22.22
N LEU A 178 9.45 8.95 22.25
CA LEU A 178 8.29 8.60 23.08
C LEU A 178 8.14 7.10 23.40
N THR A 179 7.39 6.86 24.48
CA THR A 179 7.44 5.82 25.52
C THR A 179 7.45 4.34 25.13
N VAL A 180 8.32 3.59 25.81
CA VAL A 180 8.41 2.12 25.86
C VAL A 180 7.55 1.59 27.00
N TYR A 181 6.82 0.50 26.77
CA TYR A 181 6.13 -0.26 27.82
C TYR A 181 6.70 -1.67 27.88
N GLU A 182 7.19 -2.04 29.04
CA GLU A 182 7.62 -3.37 29.43
C GLU A 182 6.42 -4.11 30.04
N GLY A 183 6.13 -5.30 29.55
CA GLY A 183 5.14 -6.20 30.14
C GLY A 183 5.89 -7.29 30.90
N SER A 184 5.94 -7.17 32.22
CA SER A 184 6.42 -8.22 33.12
C SER A 184 5.59 -9.48 32.92
N ARG A 185 6.25 -10.59 32.60
CA ARG A 185 5.61 -11.91 32.62
C ARG A 185 5.55 -12.34 34.08
N GLY A 186 4.35 -12.24 34.67
CA GLY A 186 4.05 -12.91 35.93
C GLY A 186 4.23 -14.40 35.75
N ASP A 187 5.06 -14.95 36.64
CA ASP A 187 5.22 -16.36 36.91
C ASP A 187 3.98 -16.92 37.63
N SER A 188 3.92 -18.26 37.75
CA SER A 188 2.97 -19.08 38.54
C SER A 188 1.74 -19.58 37.75
N ALA A 189 1.38 -20.87 37.72
CA ALA A 189 1.81 -22.04 38.49
C ALA A 189 1.70 -23.32 37.63
#